data_AF-A0A2T4ZGR3-F1
#
_entry.id   AF-A0A2T4ZGR3-F1
#
_cell.length_a   1.000
_cell.length_b   1.000
_cell.length_c   1.000
_cell.angle_alpha   90.00
_cell.angle_beta   90.00
_cell.angle_gamma   90.00
#
_symmetry.space_group_name_H-M   'P 1'
#
loop_
_entity.id
_entity.type
_entity.pdbx_description
1 polymer ?
#
loop_
_entity_poly.entity_id
_entity_poly.type
_entity_poly.pdbx_seq_one_letter_code
_entity_poly.pdbx_strand_id
1 'polypeptide(L)'
;MSTGLASLQQRLERISRQYEQAFGIPPGDDWIVFKLQEELGELTQAYLAATGRSRHRLDSTEARAALSAEIADVLGFVLALAERLEIDAEAVLAAKWLKHERD
;
A
#
# COMPACT_ATOMS: atom_id res chain seq x y z
N MET A 1 9.62 -17.32 -14.22
CA MET A 1 8.69 -16.54 -13.39
C MET A 1 9.49 -15.41 -12.78
N SER A 2 9.04 -14.16 -12.90
CA SER A 2 9.73 -13.04 -12.26
C SER A 2 9.67 -13.22 -10.73
N THR A 3 10.82 -13.28 -10.09
CA THR A 3 11.00 -13.19 -8.63
C THR A 3 11.55 -11.79 -8.36
N GLY A 4 10.87 -10.96 -7.56
CA GLY A 4 11.27 -9.56 -7.32
C GLY A 4 10.08 -8.62 -7.17
N LEU A 5 10.35 -7.31 -7.03
CA LEU A 5 9.33 -6.29 -6.78
C LEU A 5 8.34 -6.15 -7.94
N ALA A 6 8.81 -6.28 -9.19
CA ALA A 6 7.97 -6.29 -10.38
C ALA A 6 6.89 -7.40 -10.35
N SER A 7 7.22 -8.58 -9.83
CA SER A 7 6.25 -9.67 -9.68
C SER A 7 5.18 -9.35 -8.63
N LEU A 8 5.58 -8.64 -7.56
CA LEU A 8 4.64 -8.17 -6.54
C LEU A 8 3.71 -7.09 -7.10
N GLN A 9 4.23 -6.11 -7.85
CA GLN A 9 3.44 -5.08 -8.53
C GLN A 9 2.30 -5.70 -9.37
N GLN A 10 2.64 -6.61 -10.28
CA GLN A 10 1.68 -7.33 -11.12
C GLN A 10 0.62 -8.11 -10.33
N ARG A 11 1.03 -8.71 -9.20
CA ARG A 11 0.10 -9.49 -8.36
C ARG A 11 -0.86 -8.60 -7.60
N LEU A 12 -0.36 -7.49 -7.05
CA LEU A 12 -1.15 -6.53 -6.28
C LEU A 12 -2.12 -5.77 -7.17
N GLU A 13 -1.73 -5.40 -8.39
CA GLU A 13 -2.64 -4.81 -9.37
C GLU A 13 -3.81 -5.75 -9.68
N ARG A 14 -3.52 -7.04 -9.92
CA ARG A 14 -4.57 -8.03 -10.19
C ARG A 14 -5.54 -8.18 -9.03
N ILE A 15 -5.04 -8.19 -7.79
CA ILE A 15 -5.87 -8.25 -6.58
C ILE A 15 -6.73 -6.98 -6.48
N SER A 16 -6.13 -5.82 -6.73
CA SER A 16 -6.83 -4.53 -6.76
C SER A 16 -7.96 -4.51 -7.81
N ARG A 17 -7.75 -5.06 -9.00
CA ARG A 17 -8.79 -5.22 -10.04
C ARG A 17 -9.91 -6.17 -9.62
N GLN A 18 -9.59 -7.25 -8.92
CA GLN A 18 -10.61 -8.16 -8.37
C GLN A 18 -11.49 -7.44 -7.35
N TYR A 19 -10.89 -6.56 -6.54
CA TYR A 19 -11.63 -5.71 -5.60
C TYR A 19 -12.59 -4.78 -6.35
N GLU A 20 -12.12 -4.07 -7.39
CA GLU A 20 -12.98 -3.22 -8.21
C GLU A 20 -14.19 -3.98 -8.76
N GLN A 21 -13.96 -5.18 -9.31
CA GLN A 21 -15.02 -6.03 -9.84
C GLN A 21 -16.02 -6.47 -8.76
N ALA A 22 -15.51 -6.88 -7.59
CA ALA A 22 -16.34 -7.34 -6.48
C ALA A 22 -17.26 -6.23 -5.92
N PHE A 23 -16.81 -4.97 -5.96
CA PHE A 23 -17.55 -3.82 -5.45
C PHE A 23 -18.23 -2.97 -6.54
N GLY A 24 -18.21 -3.42 -7.80
CA GLY A 24 -18.89 -2.73 -8.91
C GLY A 24 -18.28 -1.39 -9.29
N ILE A 25 -16.97 -1.21 -9.06
CA ILE A 25 -16.23 0.00 -9.43
C ILE A 25 -15.91 -0.05 -10.93
N PRO A 26 -16.26 0.99 -11.71
CA PRO A 26 -15.96 1.05 -13.13
C PRO A 26 -14.45 0.99 -13.44
N PRO A 27 -14.03 0.27 -14.49
CA PRO A 27 -12.64 0.28 -14.95
C PRO A 27 -12.22 1.67 -15.46
N GLY A 28 -11.03 2.12 -15.07
CA GLY A 28 -10.43 3.36 -15.56
C GLY A 28 -10.67 4.58 -14.66
N ASP A 29 -11.41 4.40 -13.57
CA ASP A 29 -11.65 5.47 -12.60
C ASP A 29 -10.38 5.79 -11.78
N ASP A 30 -10.29 7.04 -11.30
CA ASP A 30 -9.30 7.53 -10.32
C ASP A 30 -9.37 6.77 -8.96
N TRP A 31 -10.24 5.77 -8.86
CA TRP A 31 -10.53 4.99 -7.68
C TRP A 31 -9.29 4.51 -6.93
N ILE A 32 -8.27 4.00 -7.63
CA ILE A 32 -7.07 3.49 -6.95
C ILE A 32 -6.33 4.58 -6.16
N VAL A 33 -6.39 5.83 -6.62
CA VAL A 33 -5.81 6.98 -5.90
C VAL A 33 -6.67 7.32 -4.68
N PHE A 34 -7.99 7.26 -4.80
CA PHE A 34 -8.90 7.47 -3.67
C PHE A 34 -8.79 6.36 -2.62
N LYS A 35 -8.66 5.11 -3.07
CA LYS A 35 -8.42 3.98 -2.17
C LYS A 35 -7.08 4.12 -1.46
N LEU A 36 -6.02 4.50 -2.17
CA LEU A 36 -4.73 4.81 -1.53
C LEU A 36 -4.84 5.93 -0.47
N GLN A 37 -5.67 6.95 -0.72
CA GLN A 37 -5.93 7.99 0.29
C GLN A 37 -6.68 7.43 1.52
N GLU A 38 -7.67 6.56 1.29
CA GLU A 38 -8.39 5.84 2.35
C GLU A 38 -7.42 5.03 3.22
N GLU A 39 -6.59 4.17 2.61
CA GLU A 39 -5.60 3.35 3.32
C GLU A 39 -4.58 4.21 4.08
N LEU A 40 -4.17 5.35 3.53
CA LEU A 40 -3.28 6.27 4.25
C LEU A 40 -3.96 6.85 5.50
N GLY A 41 -5.27 7.07 5.45
CA GLY A 41 -6.09 7.48 6.59
C GLY A 41 -6.18 6.38 7.65
N GLU A 42 -6.38 5.13 7.25
CA GLU A 42 -6.42 3.96 8.15
C GLU A 42 -5.05 3.72 8.79
N LEU A 43 -3.97 3.77 8.01
CA LEU A 43 -2.59 3.76 8.50
C LEU A 43 -2.34 4.87 9.54
N THR A 44 -2.82 6.09 9.28
CA THR A 44 -2.67 7.20 10.24
C THR A 44 -3.39 6.89 11.55
N GLN A 45 -4.60 6.34 11.50
CA GLN A 45 -5.36 5.96 12.68
C GLN A 45 -4.67 4.82 13.46
N ALA A 46 -4.23 3.77 12.77
CA ALA A 46 -3.53 2.64 13.37
C ALA A 46 -2.20 3.08 14.00
N TYR A 47 -1.46 4.00 13.35
CA TYR A 47 -0.25 4.59 13.91
C TYR A 47 -0.54 5.38 15.20
N LEU A 48 -1.59 6.20 15.23
CA LEU A 48 -2.01 6.90 16.45
C LEU A 48 -2.40 5.92 17.56
N ALA A 49 -3.11 4.83 17.24
CA ALA A 49 -3.46 3.81 18.21
C ALA A 49 -2.23 3.08 18.79
N ALA A 50 -1.35 2.61 17.91
CA ALA A 50 -0.11 1.92 18.29
C ALA A 50 0.85 2.79 19.11
N THR A 51 0.72 4.12 19.01
CA THR A 51 1.54 5.09 19.76
C THR A 51 0.81 5.73 20.93
N GLY A 52 -0.35 5.19 21.33
CA GLY A 52 -1.09 5.61 22.52
C GLY A 52 -1.79 6.97 22.41
N ARG A 53 -2.03 7.45 21.17
CA ARG A 53 -2.67 8.74 20.86
C ARG A 53 -4.12 8.61 20.39
N SER A 54 -4.68 7.41 20.36
CA SER A 54 -6.10 7.18 20.09
C SER A 54 -6.97 7.32 21.34
N ARG A 55 -8.24 7.73 21.15
CA ARG A 55 -9.23 7.75 22.24
C ARG A 55 -9.57 6.34 22.75
N HIS A 56 -9.56 5.35 21.86
CA HIS A 56 -9.79 3.95 22.20
C HIS A 56 -8.45 3.24 22.34
N ARG A 57 -8.15 2.68 23.51
CA ARG A 57 -6.92 1.93 23.76
C ARG A 57 -7.13 0.48 23.31
N LEU A 58 -6.44 0.12 22.23
CA LEU A 58 -6.20 -1.27 21.88
C LEU A 58 -5.10 -1.82 22.79
N ASP A 59 -5.01 -3.15 22.92
CA ASP A 59 -3.81 -3.74 23.49
C ASP A 59 -2.61 -3.53 22.55
N SER A 60 -1.38 -3.62 23.09
CA SER A 60 -0.17 -3.33 22.32
C SER A 60 0.06 -4.27 21.14
N THR A 61 -0.38 -5.53 21.25
CA THR A 61 -0.19 -6.55 20.23
C THR A 61 -1.18 -6.33 19.09
N GLU A 62 -2.45 -6.13 19.42
CA GLU A 62 -3.52 -5.76 18.48
C GLU A 62 -3.18 -4.48 17.72
N ALA A 63 -2.73 -3.44 18.43
CA ALA A 63 -2.36 -2.18 17.80
C ALA A 63 -1.17 -2.33 16.84
N ARG A 64 -0.20 -3.19 17.18
CA ARG A 64 0.95 -3.46 16.31
C ARG A 64 0.56 -4.28 15.08
N ALA A 65 -0.34 -5.24 15.24
CA ALA A 65 -0.88 -6.05 14.14
C ALA A 65 -1.68 -5.17 13.16
N ALA A 66 -2.58 -4.33 13.67
CA ALA A 66 -3.33 -3.36 12.87
C ALA A 66 -2.38 -2.44 12.10
N LEU A 67 -1.42 -1.79 12.77
CA LEU A 67 -0.44 -0.94 12.09
C LEU A 67 0.34 -1.69 10.99
N SER A 68 0.66 -2.97 11.19
CA SER A 68 1.39 -3.76 10.19
C SER A 68 0.52 -4.08 8.97
N ALA A 69 -0.79 -4.34 9.17
CA ALA A 69 -1.75 -4.53 8.09
C ALA A 69 -1.87 -3.25 7.25
N GLU A 70 -2.08 -2.10 7.90
CA GLU A 70 -2.24 -0.82 7.18
C GLU A 70 -0.98 -0.40 6.40
N ILE A 71 0.22 -0.71 6.93
CA ILE A 71 1.48 -0.51 6.18
C ILE A 71 1.47 -1.36 4.90
N ALA A 72 1.01 -2.61 5.01
CA ALA A 72 0.93 -3.52 3.88
C ALA A 72 -0.10 -3.04 2.84
N ASP A 73 -1.24 -2.49 3.27
CA ASP A 73 -2.26 -1.96 2.37
C ASP A 73 -1.77 -0.73 1.61
N VAL A 74 -1.18 0.25 2.30
CA VAL A 74 -0.58 1.44 1.64
C VAL A 74 0.51 1.02 0.66
N LEU A 75 1.44 0.14 1.06
CA LEU A 75 2.47 -0.36 0.15
C LEU A 75 1.86 -1.13 -1.04
N GLY A 76 0.84 -1.95 -0.76
CA GLY A 76 0.11 -2.75 -1.73
C GLY A 76 -0.50 -1.91 -2.84
N PHE A 77 -1.26 -0.87 -2.46
CA PHE A 77 -1.91 0.03 -3.39
C PHE A 77 -0.92 0.96 -4.11
N VAL A 78 0.19 1.36 -3.49
CA VAL A 78 1.28 2.08 -4.20
C VAL A 78 1.87 1.22 -5.32
N LEU A 79 2.16 -0.05 -5.05
CA LEU A 79 2.71 -0.97 -6.05
C LEU A 79 1.69 -1.32 -7.14
N ALA A 80 0.42 -1.49 -6.78
CA ALA A 80 -0.66 -1.67 -7.75
C ALA A 80 -0.83 -0.42 -8.64
N LEU A 81 -0.72 0.78 -8.07
CA LEU A 81 -0.75 2.03 -8.84
C LEU A 81 0.44 2.13 -9.79
N ALA A 82 1.65 1.79 -9.32
CA ALA A 82 2.84 1.77 -10.16
C ALA A 82 2.67 0.83 -11.37
N GLU A 83 2.14 -0.38 -11.16
CA GLU A 83 1.84 -1.31 -12.26
C GLU A 83 0.85 -0.71 -13.27
N ARG A 84 -0.26 -0.13 -12.80
CA ARG A 84 -1.29 0.47 -13.68
C ARG A 84 -0.75 1.62 -14.52
N LEU A 85 0.22 2.35 -14.00
CA LEU A 85 0.88 3.47 -14.67
C LEU A 85 2.13 3.05 -15.46
N GLU A 86 2.39 1.74 -15.57
CA GLU A 86 3.56 1.20 -16.27
C GLU A 86 4.90 1.70 -15.70
N ILE A 87 4.94 1.92 -14.38
CA ILE A 87 6.13 2.37 -13.64
C ILE A 87 6.82 1.17 -12.99
N ASP A 88 8.09 0.95 -13.34
CA ASP A 88 8.96 0.02 -12.61
C ASP A 88 9.35 0.63 -11.26
N ALA A 89 8.72 0.16 -10.17
CA ALA A 89 8.93 0.72 -8.85
C ALA A 89 10.36 0.46 -8.36
N GLU A 90 10.96 -0.68 -8.72
CA GLU A 90 12.32 -1.04 -8.30
C GLU A 90 13.34 -0.10 -8.93
N ALA A 91 13.23 0.12 -10.24
CA ALA A 91 14.09 1.05 -10.97
C ALA A 91 13.94 2.49 -10.45
N VAL A 92 12.71 2.95 -10.19
CA VAL A 92 12.46 4.30 -9.67
C VAL A 92 12.98 4.47 -8.24
N LEU A 93 12.82 3.46 -7.37
CA LEU A 93 13.38 3.48 -6.02
C LEU A 93 14.91 3.54 -6.06
N ALA A 94 15.55 2.74 -6.93
CA ALA A 94 16.99 2.75 -7.12
C ALA A 94 17.49 4.12 -7.58
N ALA A 95 16.85 4.68 -8.63
CA ALA A 95 17.24 5.96 -9.22
C ALA A 95 16.96 7.18 -8.31
N LYS A 96 15.99 7.09 -7.40
CA LYS A 96 15.60 8.20 -6.53
C LYS A 96 16.23 8.13 -5.14
N TRP A 97 16.15 6.99 -4.48
CA TRP A 97 16.48 6.83 -3.06
C TRP A 97 17.77 6.04 -2.84
N LEU A 98 17.88 4.84 -3.40
CA LEU A 98 18.97 3.92 -3.06
C LEU A 98 20.35 4.45 -3.49
N LYS A 99 20.41 5.31 -4.52
CA LYS A 99 21.66 6.02 -4.89
C LYS A 99 22.28 6.88 -3.79
N HIS A 100 21.56 7.15 -2.70
CA HIS A 100 22.02 7.95 -1.57
C HIS A 100 22.42 7.10 -0.34
N GLU A 101 22.27 5.77 -0.41
CA GLU A 101 22.73 4.84 0.63
C GLU A 101 24.26 4.91 0.75
N ARG A 102 24.76 4.94 1.99
CA ARG A 102 26.19 4.89 2.29
C ARG A 102 26.49 3.54 2.93
N ASP A 103 27.65 2.97 2.59
CA ASP A 103 28.19 1.76 3.22
C ASP A 103 28.37 1.90 4.74
#